data_AF-A0AAN6YZ33-F1
#
_entry.id   AF-A0AAN6YZ33-F1
#
_cell.length_a   1.000
_cell.length_b   1.000
_cell.length_c   1.000
_cell.angle_alpha   90.00
_cell.angle_beta   90.00
_cell.angle_gamma   90.00
#
_symmetry.space_group_name_H-M   'P 1'
#
loop_
_entity.id
_entity.type
_entity.pdbx_description
1 polymer ?
#
loop_
_entity_poly.entity_id
_entity_poly.type
_entity_poly.pdbx_seq_one_letter_code
_entity_poly.pdbx_strand_id
1 'polypeptide(L)'
;MSDDSTMVSTPDELESTHFAEVIFPAGNPDFRAARNRCARACREFNSTPDDADPEERCQKWLDIVRPNRDRNEDGSLAVTHDQTFANPSLTAKTPFVKPPVYIDYGIRLYVGGSTFINRNCMIMDTPVADVVIGEGCSIGPNCTIIGVTHPVRLDERRQKHSIGQPVTIGNDVWIGANVTIL
;
A
#
# COMPACT_ATOMS: atom_id res chain seq x y z
N MET A 1 -26.43 -51.26 10.34
CA MET A 1 -25.03 -51.19 9.88
C MET A 1 -24.92 -49.93 9.07
N SER A 2 -24.25 -48.95 9.64
CA SER A 2 -24.06 -47.59 9.13
C SER A 2 -22.92 -47.60 8.11
N ASP A 3 -23.22 -47.31 6.84
CA ASP A 3 -22.19 -46.94 5.87
C ASP A 3 -22.01 -45.43 5.89
N ASP A 4 -20.93 -45.03 6.55
CA ASP A 4 -20.33 -43.70 6.52
C ASP A 4 -19.38 -43.65 5.32
N SER A 5 -19.76 -42.91 4.28
CA SER A 5 -18.85 -42.54 3.20
C SER A 5 -18.89 -41.03 3.01
N THR A 6 -18.42 -40.33 4.04
CA THR A 6 -17.97 -38.94 3.90
C THR A 6 -16.76 -38.93 2.96
N MET A 7 -16.97 -38.50 1.70
CA MET A 7 -15.87 -38.09 0.83
C MET A 7 -15.22 -36.85 1.44
N VAL A 8 -14.20 -37.07 2.26
CA VAL A 8 -13.26 -36.03 2.67
C VAL A 8 -12.41 -35.73 1.43
N SER A 9 -12.67 -34.59 0.80
CA SER A 9 -11.76 -34.02 -0.20
C SER A 9 -10.39 -33.80 0.44
N THR A 10 -9.35 -34.33 -0.18
CA THR A 10 -7.95 -34.21 0.25
C THR A 10 -7.48 -32.75 0.26
N PRO A 11 -6.51 -32.36 1.12
CA PRO A 11 -6.04 -30.97 1.24
C PRO A 11 -5.25 -30.39 0.04
N ASP A 12 -5.14 -31.11 -1.09
CA ASP A 12 -4.20 -30.80 -2.17
C ASP A 12 -4.76 -29.94 -3.31
N GLU A 13 -5.94 -29.32 -3.14
CA GLU A 13 -6.51 -28.38 -4.12
C GLU A 13 -6.75 -26.99 -3.50
N LEU A 14 -5.78 -26.48 -2.75
CA LEU A 14 -5.59 -25.02 -2.72
C LEU A 14 -5.00 -24.67 -4.08
N GLU A 15 -5.85 -24.34 -5.06
CA GLU A 15 -5.43 -23.64 -6.27
C GLU A 15 -4.51 -22.50 -5.83
N SER A 16 -3.22 -22.65 -6.08
CA SER A 16 -2.30 -21.55 -5.91
C SER A 16 -2.73 -20.53 -6.95
N THR A 17 -3.47 -19.52 -6.53
CA THR A 17 -3.61 -18.30 -7.29
C THR A 17 -2.22 -17.66 -7.30
N HIS A 18 -1.34 -18.18 -8.15
CA HIS A 18 -0.06 -17.57 -8.46
C HIS A 18 -0.41 -16.27 -9.15
N PHE A 19 -0.45 -15.19 -8.37
CA PHE A 19 -0.51 -13.85 -8.91
C PHE A 19 0.61 -13.71 -9.93
N ALA A 20 0.28 -13.21 -11.12
CA ALA A 20 1.23 -13.11 -12.22
C ALA A 20 2.41 -12.22 -11.79
N GLU A 21 3.58 -12.82 -11.62
CA GLU A 21 4.83 -12.11 -11.36
C GLU A 21 5.20 -11.27 -12.58
N VAL A 22 5.37 -9.96 -12.39
CA VAL A 22 5.73 -9.07 -13.49
C VAL A 22 7.16 -8.60 -13.35
N ILE A 23 8.02 -9.06 -14.26
CA ILE A 23 9.42 -8.65 -14.33
C ILE A 23 9.52 -7.24 -14.89
N PHE A 24 10.27 -6.36 -14.23
CA PHE A 24 10.53 -5.02 -14.72
C PHE A 24 12.00 -4.60 -14.54
N PRO A 25 12.56 -3.83 -15.50
CA PRO A 25 13.92 -3.32 -15.40
C PRO A 25 13.98 -2.13 -14.42
N ALA A 26 14.21 -2.37 -13.13
CA ALA A 26 14.23 -1.30 -12.11
C ALA A 26 15.22 -0.15 -12.41
N GLY A 27 16.28 -0.42 -13.18
CA GLY A 27 17.23 0.58 -13.66
C GLY A 27 16.73 1.47 -14.81
N ASN A 28 15.54 1.21 -15.38
CA ASN A 28 14.95 2.04 -16.42
C ASN A 28 14.85 3.51 -15.96
N PRO A 29 15.21 4.49 -16.82
CA PRO A 29 15.20 5.91 -16.46
C PRO A 29 13.85 6.45 -15.98
N ASP A 30 12.73 5.99 -16.57
CA ASP A 30 11.38 6.44 -16.22
C ASP A 30 10.99 5.91 -14.84
N PHE A 31 11.28 4.64 -14.54
CA PHE A 31 11.07 4.08 -13.20
C PHE A 31 11.93 4.78 -12.16
N ARG A 32 13.18 5.13 -12.49
CA ARG A 32 14.03 5.93 -11.61
C ARG A 32 13.46 7.33 -11.39
N ALA A 33 12.95 7.98 -12.44
CA ALA A 33 12.31 9.29 -12.33
C ALA A 33 11.05 9.22 -11.44
N ALA A 34 10.23 8.18 -11.59
CA ALA A 34 9.05 7.94 -10.76
C ALA A 34 9.41 7.76 -9.28
N ARG A 35 10.43 6.94 -8.95
CA ARG A 35 10.90 6.79 -7.57
C ARG A 35 11.43 8.10 -6.98
N ASN A 36 12.23 8.83 -7.75
CA ASN A 36 12.75 10.13 -7.31
C ASN A 36 11.63 11.14 -7.04
N ARG A 37 10.56 11.13 -7.84
CA ARG A 37 9.36 11.94 -7.63
C ARG A 37 8.64 11.54 -6.35
N CYS A 38 8.38 10.24 -6.16
CA CYS A 38 7.75 9.71 -4.95
C CYS A 38 8.54 10.08 -3.68
N ALA A 39 9.86 9.94 -3.71
CA ALA A 39 10.74 10.29 -2.60
C ALA A 39 10.67 11.79 -2.22
N ARG A 40 10.48 12.69 -3.20
CA ARG A 40 10.26 14.12 -2.93
C ARG A 40 8.89 14.36 -2.28
N ALA A 41 7.83 13.76 -2.82
CA ALA A 41 6.48 13.87 -2.24
C ALA A 41 6.42 13.30 -0.81
N CYS A 42 7.04 12.14 -0.57
CA CYS A 42 7.18 11.58 0.78
C CYS A 42 7.94 12.52 1.72
N ARG A 43 9.00 13.19 1.25
CA ARG A 43 9.73 14.17 2.06
C ARG A 43 8.85 15.35 2.45
N GLU A 44 8.08 15.89 1.51
CA GLU A 44 7.16 16.99 1.77
C GLU A 44 6.07 16.59 2.77
N PHE A 45 5.48 15.40 2.61
CA PHE A 45 4.53 14.83 3.57
C PHE A 45 5.17 14.65 4.95
N ASN A 46 6.35 14.02 5.02
CA ASN A 46 7.04 13.73 6.28
C ASN A 46 7.53 14.97 7.02
N SER A 47 7.78 16.09 6.32
CA SER A 47 8.13 17.37 6.94
C SER A 47 6.91 18.17 7.42
N THR A 48 5.69 17.72 7.13
CA THR A 48 4.47 18.41 7.53
C THR A 48 4.17 18.13 9.01
N PRO A 49 3.94 19.16 9.84
CA PRO A 49 3.62 18.97 11.26
C PRO A 49 2.41 18.08 11.50
N ASP A 50 2.40 17.40 12.64
CA ASP A 50 1.32 16.48 12.97
C ASP A 50 -0.02 17.17 13.24
N ASP A 51 0.03 18.45 13.59
CA ASP A 51 -1.08 19.36 13.86
C ASP A 51 -1.36 20.33 12.71
N ALA A 52 -0.75 20.12 11.54
CA ALA A 52 -1.09 20.85 10.32
C ALA A 52 -2.56 20.61 9.92
N ASP A 53 -3.07 21.50 9.06
CA ASP A 53 -4.43 21.39 8.51
C ASP A 53 -4.64 20.00 7.88
N PRO A 54 -5.68 19.25 8.27
CA PRO A 54 -6.03 17.99 7.63
C PRO A 54 -6.07 18.07 6.10
N GLU A 55 -6.59 19.16 5.53
CA GLU A 55 -6.67 19.35 4.08
C GLU A 55 -5.28 19.38 3.44
N GLU A 56 -4.31 20.08 4.06
CA GLU A 56 -2.92 20.10 3.60
C GLU A 56 -2.30 18.69 3.62
N ARG A 57 -2.52 17.95 4.70
CA ARG A 57 -2.01 16.58 4.83
C ARG A 57 -2.60 15.65 3.79
N CYS A 58 -3.91 15.77 3.51
CA CYS A 58 -4.61 14.99 2.50
C CYS A 58 -4.07 15.30 1.10
N GLN A 59 -3.88 16.59 0.77
CA GLN A 59 -3.27 17.02 -0.49
C GLN A 59 -1.87 16.41 -0.69
N LYS A 60 -1.02 16.47 0.33
CA LYS A 60 0.35 15.90 0.27
C LYS A 60 0.36 14.39 0.18
N TRP A 61 -0.60 13.70 0.81
CA TRP A 61 -0.77 12.26 0.61
C TRP A 61 -1.13 11.96 -0.85
N LEU A 62 -2.07 12.69 -1.44
CA LEU A 62 -2.44 12.51 -2.84
C LEU A 62 -1.29 12.84 -3.80
N ASP A 63 -0.37 13.74 -3.44
CA ASP A 63 0.85 14.00 -4.24
C ASP A 63 1.78 12.77 -4.34
N ILE A 64 1.73 11.90 -3.33
CA ILE A 64 2.47 10.64 -3.34
C ILE A 64 1.78 9.64 -4.28
N VAL A 65 0.48 9.39 -4.08
CA VAL A 65 -0.24 8.26 -4.69
C VAL A 65 -0.96 8.59 -6.00
N ARG A 66 -1.22 9.87 -6.26
CA ARG A 66 -1.88 10.37 -7.48
C ARG A 66 -1.13 11.60 -8.02
N PRO A 67 0.12 11.42 -8.48
CA PRO A 67 1.01 12.53 -8.84
C PRO A 67 0.57 13.32 -10.08
N ASN A 68 -0.31 12.75 -10.91
CA ASN A 68 -0.79 13.37 -12.15
C ASN A 68 -2.24 13.86 -12.05
N ARG A 69 -2.83 13.92 -10.84
CA ARG A 69 -4.22 14.38 -10.66
C ARG A 69 -4.34 15.89 -10.90
N ASP A 70 -5.54 16.32 -11.30
CA ASP A 70 -5.92 17.72 -11.21
C ASP A 70 -6.38 18.03 -9.77
N ARG A 71 -5.65 18.89 -9.08
CA ARG A 71 -5.99 19.29 -7.70
C ARG A 71 -7.33 20.03 -7.61
N ASN A 72 -7.79 20.64 -8.70
CA ASN A 72 -9.07 21.34 -8.72
C ASN A 72 -10.26 20.37 -8.62
N GLU A 73 -10.06 19.09 -8.91
CA GLU A 73 -11.09 18.05 -8.85
C GLU A 73 -11.18 17.34 -7.49
N ASP A 74 -10.22 17.59 -6.58
CA ASP A 74 -10.17 16.90 -5.28
C ASP A 74 -11.40 17.24 -4.38
N GLY A 75 -11.94 18.46 -4.54
CA GLY A 75 -12.95 19.01 -3.64
C GLY A 75 -12.43 19.15 -2.20
N SER A 76 -13.31 19.11 -1.20
CA SER A 76 -12.85 19.00 0.20
C SER A 76 -12.40 17.56 0.50
N LEU A 77 -11.26 17.45 1.18
CA LEU A 77 -10.64 16.21 1.65
C LEU A 77 -10.59 16.11 3.18
N ALA A 78 -10.91 17.20 3.90
CA ALA A 78 -10.73 17.38 5.35
C ALA A 78 -11.50 16.43 6.30
N VAL A 79 -12.04 15.31 5.82
CA VAL A 79 -12.63 14.29 6.69
C VAL A 79 -11.50 13.48 7.32
N THR A 80 -11.37 13.59 8.64
CA THR A 80 -10.34 12.85 9.38
C THR A 80 -10.81 11.44 9.73
N HIS A 81 -9.85 10.55 9.95
CA HIS A 81 -10.13 9.20 10.43
C HIS A 81 -11.00 9.19 11.69
N ASP A 82 -10.68 9.99 12.71
CA ASP A 82 -11.45 10.02 13.97
C ASP A 82 -12.92 10.46 13.75
N GLN A 83 -13.17 11.35 12.78
CA GLN A 83 -14.52 11.74 12.39
C GLN A 83 -15.29 10.57 11.76
N THR A 84 -14.63 9.73 10.96
CA THR A 84 -15.27 8.55 10.36
C THR A 84 -15.62 7.47 11.39
N PHE A 85 -14.84 7.32 12.47
CA PHE A 85 -15.21 6.44 13.59
C PHE A 85 -16.41 6.96 14.37
N ALA A 86 -16.45 8.27 14.62
CA ALA A 86 -17.55 8.90 15.34
C ALA A 86 -18.85 8.95 14.52
N ASN A 87 -18.72 9.04 13.19
CA ASN A 87 -19.85 9.08 12.27
C ASN A 87 -19.57 8.25 10.99
N PRO A 88 -20.08 7.00 10.93
CA PRO A 88 -19.93 6.13 9.77
C PRO A 88 -20.61 6.64 8.49
N SER A 89 -21.43 7.69 8.56
CA SER A 89 -22.01 8.31 7.35
C SER A 89 -21.02 9.22 6.62
N LEU A 90 -19.86 9.52 7.22
CA LEU A 90 -18.80 10.30 6.59
C LEU A 90 -17.88 9.38 5.78
N THR A 91 -17.50 9.82 4.59
CA THR A 91 -16.55 9.11 3.73
C THR A 91 -15.27 9.91 3.62
N ALA A 92 -14.20 9.41 4.24
CA ALA A 92 -12.87 9.96 4.03
C ALA A 92 -12.36 9.59 2.62
N LYS A 93 -11.71 10.55 1.96
CA LYS A 93 -11.14 10.35 0.61
C LYS A 93 -9.68 9.91 0.63
N THR A 94 -9.01 10.07 1.78
CA THR A 94 -7.60 9.77 1.97
C THR A 94 -7.38 9.18 3.36
N PRO A 95 -6.45 8.21 3.51
CA PRO A 95 -6.12 7.62 4.80
C PRO A 95 -5.55 8.65 5.78
N PHE A 96 -5.64 8.34 7.07
CA PHE A 96 -4.93 9.07 8.10
C PHE A 96 -3.56 8.43 8.33
N VAL A 97 -2.50 9.10 7.87
CA VAL A 97 -1.14 8.57 7.90
C VAL A 97 -0.27 9.42 8.83
N LYS A 98 0.36 8.78 9.82
CA LYS A 98 1.33 9.43 10.70
C LYS A 98 2.73 9.41 10.09
N PRO A 99 3.41 10.55 9.95
CA PRO A 99 4.77 10.59 9.44
C PRO A 99 5.78 10.02 10.48
N PRO A 100 6.93 9.49 10.03
CA PRO A 100 7.30 9.36 8.62
C PRO A 100 6.66 8.13 7.95
N VAL A 101 6.41 8.23 6.65
CA VAL A 101 6.07 7.11 5.75
C VAL A 101 7.07 7.03 4.61
N TYR A 102 7.37 5.82 4.14
CA TYR A 102 8.31 5.56 3.06
C TYR A 102 7.62 4.78 1.95
N ILE A 103 7.58 5.33 0.74
CA ILE A 103 6.90 4.73 -0.42
C ILE A 103 7.82 4.81 -1.65
N ASP A 104 7.93 3.72 -2.40
CA ASP A 104 8.86 3.64 -3.54
C ASP A 104 8.33 4.38 -4.78
N TYR A 105 7.12 4.10 -5.25
CA TYR A 105 6.54 4.70 -6.44
C TYR A 105 5.20 5.38 -6.21
N GLY A 106 4.35 4.92 -5.30
CA GLY A 106 3.01 5.44 -5.03
C GLY A 106 1.99 5.30 -6.16
N ILE A 107 2.40 5.02 -7.40
CA ILE A 107 1.52 5.06 -8.60
C ILE A 107 0.62 3.84 -8.76
N ARG A 108 0.88 2.77 -8.01
CA ARG A 108 0.04 1.56 -7.92
C ARG A 108 -0.30 1.20 -6.48
N LEU A 109 -0.29 2.21 -5.60
CA LEU A 109 -0.67 2.09 -4.20
C LEU A 109 -2.08 2.63 -4.00
N TYR A 110 -2.96 1.77 -3.51
CA TYR A 110 -4.35 2.10 -3.21
C TYR A 110 -4.60 1.88 -1.71
N VAL A 111 -5.09 2.90 -1.02
CA VAL A 111 -5.39 2.83 0.41
C VAL A 111 -6.77 3.42 0.64
N GLY A 112 -7.65 2.67 1.31
CA GLY A 112 -8.98 3.13 1.69
C GLY A 112 -8.94 4.40 2.55
N GLY A 113 -9.88 5.31 2.34
CA GLY A 113 -9.83 6.63 2.99
C GLY A 113 -10.03 6.58 4.51
N SER A 114 -10.75 5.59 5.02
CA SER A 114 -10.97 5.38 6.46
C SER A 114 -9.81 4.64 7.15
N THR A 115 -8.74 4.29 6.44
CA THR A 115 -7.61 3.53 7.00
C THR A 115 -6.63 4.41 7.76
N PHE A 116 -6.15 3.91 8.90
CA PHE A 116 -5.07 4.50 9.68
C PHE A 116 -3.75 3.78 9.46
N ILE A 117 -2.69 4.55 9.21
CA ILE A 117 -1.33 4.07 9.11
C ILE A 117 -0.47 4.81 10.13
N ASN A 118 0.08 4.06 11.08
CA ASN A 118 0.92 4.62 12.14
C ASN A 118 2.36 4.87 11.65
N ARG A 119 3.18 5.46 12.53
CA ARG A 119 4.50 5.99 12.21
C ARG A 119 5.46 4.95 11.67
N ASN A 120 6.40 5.44 10.86
CA ASN A 120 7.56 4.69 10.41
C ASN A 120 7.19 3.45 9.57
N CYS A 121 6.08 3.51 8.84
CA CYS A 121 5.68 2.45 7.93
C CYS A 121 6.38 2.60 6.57
N MET A 122 6.73 1.46 5.97
CA MET A 122 7.32 1.37 4.64
C MET A 122 6.41 0.57 3.72
N ILE A 123 6.16 1.07 2.52
CA ILE A 123 5.38 0.40 1.48
C ILE A 123 6.23 0.39 0.21
N MET A 124 6.79 -0.77 -0.12
CA MET A 124 7.59 -0.97 -1.33
C MET A 124 6.67 -1.41 -2.48
N ASP A 125 5.92 -0.47 -3.04
CA ASP A 125 5.10 -0.72 -4.24
C ASP A 125 5.97 -0.77 -5.51
N THR A 126 5.37 -1.12 -6.65
CA THR A 126 6.08 -1.28 -7.92
C THR A 126 5.35 -0.58 -9.06
N PRO A 127 6.00 -0.33 -10.21
CA PRO A 127 5.31 0.28 -11.35
C PRO A 127 4.45 -0.72 -12.13
N VAL A 128 4.45 -2.01 -11.74
CA VAL A 128 3.86 -3.11 -12.53
C VAL A 128 2.85 -3.98 -11.78
N ALA A 129 2.83 -3.94 -10.44
CA ALA A 129 1.91 -4.70 -9.60
C ALA A 129 1.31 -3.81 -8.51
N ASP A 130 0.06 -4.11 -8.14
CA ASP A 130 -0.73 -3.29 -7.21
C ASP A 130 -0.46 -3.64 -5.76
N VAL A 131 -0.41 -2.62 -4.91
CA VAL A 131 -0.53 -2.76 -3.46
C VAL A 131 -1.85 -2.12 -3.04
N VAL A 132 -2.77 -2.94 -2.53
CA VAL A 132 -4.12 -2.53 -2.14
C VAL A 132 -4.31 -2.73 -0.65
N ILE A 133 -4.76 -1.69 0.03
CA ILE A 133 -5.17 -1.69 1.43
C ILE A 133 -6.61 -1.21 1.49
N GLY A 134 -7.49 -2.04 2.05
CA GLY A 134 -8.92 -1.76 2.15
C GLY A 134 -9.27 -0.58 3.06
N GLU A 135 -10.56 -0.45 3.34
CA GLU A 135 -11.14 0.51 4.27
C GLU A 135 -11.11 0.00 5.72
N GLY A 136 -11.22 0.91 6.69
CA GLY A 136 -11.33 0.56 8.11
C GLY A 136 -10.10 -0.12 8.72
N CYS A 137 -8.97 -0.13 8.01
CA CYS A 137 -7.78 -0.82 8.51
C CYS A 137 -7.03 0.00 9.56
N SER A 138 -6.36 -0.69 10.47
CA SER A 138 -5.45 -0.10 11.46
C SER A 138 -4.07 -0.73 11.32
N ILE A 139 -3.09 0.05 10.87
CA ILE A 139 -1.70 -0.42 10.69
C ILE A 139 -0.82 0.15 11.79
N GLY A 140 -0.28 -0.73 12.62
CA GLY A 140 0.63 -0.40 13.72
C GLY A 140 1.95 0.23 13.24
N PRO A 141 2.74 0.81 14.16
CA PRO A 141 3.99 1.48 13.79
C PRO A 141 5.03 0.46 13.30
N ASN A 142 5.98 0.94 12.50
CA ASN A 142 7.10 0.17 11.96
C ASN A 142 6.70 -1.01 11.06
N CYS A 143 5.51 -0.99 10.46
CA CYS A 143 5.11 -2.05 9.53
C CYS A 143 5.79 -1.88 8.17
N THR A 144 6.10 -3.00 7.52
CA THR A 144 6.66 -3.04 6.17
C THR A 144 5.77 -3.87 5.26
N ILE A 145 5.33 -3.29 4.14
CA ILE A 145 4.51 -3.96 3.12
C ILE A 145 5.34 -4.00 1.83
N ILE A 146 5.62 -5.20 1.31
CA ILE A 146 6.57 -5.39 0.22
C ILE A 146 5.86 -6.00 -0.99
N GLY A 147 5.71 -5.21 -2.07
CA GLY A 147 5.20 -5.69 -3.36
C GLY A 147 6.31 -5.98 -4.38
N VAL A 148 7.56 -6.07 -3.93
CA VAL A 148 8.73 -6.29 -4.80
C VAL A 148 9.60 -7.42 -4.28
N THR A 149 10.05 -8.28 -5.19
CA THR A 149 11.04 -9.31 -4.89
C THR A 149 12.11 -9.37 -5.99
N HIS A 150 13.08 -10.26 -5.80
CA HIS A 150 14.16 -10.51 -6.73
C HIS A 150 14.34 -12.02 -6.94
N PRO A 151 14.86 -12.43 -8.12
CA PRO A 151 15.26 -13.81 -8.32
C PRO A 151 16.21 -14.29 -7.23
N VAL A 152 15.92 -15.47 -6.67
CA VAL A 152 16.78 -16.12 -5.66
C VAL A 152 18.07 -16.61 -6.32
N ARG A 153 17.95 -17.14 -7.54
CA ARG A 153 19.06 -17.67 -8.33
C ARG A 153 20.02 -16.55 -8.77
N LEU A 154 21.32 -16.78 -8.59
CA LEU A 154 22.35 -15.77 -8.80
C LEU A 154 22.47 -15.34 -10.28
N ASP A 155 22.41 -16.30 -11.20
CA ASP A 155 22.43 -16.10 -12.65
C ASP A 155 21.29 -15.18 -13.11
N GLU A 156 20.10 -15.37 -12.57
CA GLU A 156 18.94 -14.51 -12.83
C GLU A 156 19.09 -13.14 -12.17
N ARG A 157 19.50 -13.08 -10.89
CA ARG A 157 19.70 -11.82 -10.18
C ARG A 157 20.75 -10.91 -10.82
N ARG A 158 21.76 -11.48 -11.50
CA ARG A 158 22.76 -10.73 -12.28
C ARG A 158 22.19 -10.00 -13.49
N GLN A 159 20.99 -10.35 -13.93
CA GLN A 159 20.26 -9.63 -14.98
C GLN A 159 19.68 -8.31 -14.46
N LYS A 160 19.69 -8.08 -13.13
CA LYS A 160 19.31 -6.81 -12.46
C LYS A 160 17.86 -6.38 -12.72
N HIS A 161 16.97 -7.33 -12.96
CA HIS A 161 15.54 -7.09 -12.96
C HIS A 161 14.96 -7.20 -11.54
N SER A 162 13.78 -6.61 -11.37
CA SER A 162 12.95 -6.76 -10.17
C SER A 162 11.64 -7.42 -10.57
N ILE A 163 10.98 -8.06 -9.62
CA ILE A 163 9.72 -8.76 -9.83
C ILE A 163 8.67 -8.04 -8.98
N GLY A 164 7.60 -7.55 -9.61
CA GLY A 164 6.44 -7.05 -8.91
C GLY A 164 5.52 -8.20 -8.50
N GLN A 165 5.09 -8.19 -7.24
CA GLN A 165 4.11 -9.10 -6.67
C GLN A 165 3.00 -8.26 -6.02
N PRO A 166 1.72 -8.52 -6.35
CA PRO A 166 0.64 -7.75 -5.78
C PRO A 166 0.44 -8.11 -4.30
N VAL A 167 0.10 -7.10 -3.50
CA VAL A 167 -0.29 -7.28 -2.10
C VAL A 167 -1.71 -6.76 -1.91
N THR A 168 -2.58 -7.56 -1.30
CA THR A 168 -3.96 -7.16 -0.99
C THR A 168 -4.24 -7.37 0.49
N ILE A 169 -4.51 -6.27 1.20
CA ILE A 169 -5.04 -6.26 2.55
C ILE A 169 -6.51 -5.88 2.43
N GLY A 170 -7.41 -6.75 2.92
CA GLY A 170 -8.86 -6.54 2.88
C GLY A 170 -9.33 -5.39 3.79
N ASN A 171 -10.65 -5.26 3.94
CA ASN A 171 -11.24 -4.26 4.84
C ASN A 171 -11.14 -4.71 6.31
N ASP A 172 -11.17 -3.74 7.23
CA ASP A 172 -11.26 -3.94 8.68
C ASP A 172 -10.13 -4.78 9.29
N VAL A 173 -8.96 -4.78 8.63
CA VAL A 173 -7.78 -5.53 9.09
C VAL A 173 -6.99 -4.71 10.11
N TRP A 174 -6.63 -5.35 11.22
CA TRP A 174 -5.64 -4.82 12.16
C TRP A 174 -4.29 -5.51 11.97
N ILE A 175 -3.25 -4.70 11.75
CA ILE A 175 -1.86 -5.14 11.65
C ILE A 175 -1.10 -4.60 12.86
N GLY A 176 -0.51 -5.48 13.65
CA GLY A 176 0.29 -5.13 14.83
C GLY A 176 1.61 -4.42 14.50
N ALA A 177 2.29 -3.89 15.51
CA ALA A 177 3.56 -3.19 15.31
C ALA A 177 4.67 -4.13 14.80
N ASN A 178 5.56 -3.61 13.95
CA ASN A 178 6.71 -4.32 13.38
C ASN A 178 6.37 -5.54 12.50
N VAL A 179 5.15 -5.62 11.96
CA VAL A 179 4.79 -6.68 11.00
C VAL A 179 5.42 -6.41 9.64
N THR A 180 5.90 -7.48 8.99
CA THR A 180 6.30 -7.46 7.57
C THR A 180 5.35 -8.34 6.76
N ILE A 181 4.80 -7.79 5.69
CA ILE A 181 3.99 -8.50 4.70
C ILE A 181 4.82 -8.60 3.42
N LEU A 182 5.02 -9.84 2.96
CA LEU A 182 5.75 -10.21 1.73
C LEU A 182 4.78 -10.69 0.66
#